data_AF-A0A3D2VCS3-F1
#
_entry.id   AF-A0A3D2VCS3-F1
#
_cell.length_a   1.000
_cell.length_b   1.000
_cell.length_c   1.000
_cell.angle_alpha   90.00
_cell.angle_beta   90.00
_cell.angle_gamma   90.00
#
_symmetry.space_group_name_H-M   'P 1'
#
loop_
_entity.id
_entity.type
_entity.pdbx_description
1 polymer ?
#
loop_
_entity_poly.entity_id
_entity_poly.type
_entity_poly.pdbx_seq_one_letter_code
_entity_poly.pdbx_strand_id
1 'polypeptide(L)'
;MPECYPFICLTTYGLKTLLSYRSLFIELERSLGSVLLPVDRDAVEPARLIFSSAAFLDLTRTVAKKIYAQNGCRTLDDPVELFPTLDALGAVKCERRNLDTLDVVAADFLERIGATVIWLFSEIGRDTYELPLTSSASTLLIRAKFQKA
;
A
#
# COMPACT_ATOMS: atom_id res chain seq x y z
N MET A 1 -6.10 17.68 24.77
CA MET A 1 -5.13 16.68 24.27
C MET A 1 -5.93 15.58 23.60
N PRO A 2 -5.86 15.38 22.27
CA PRO A 2 -6.48 14.22 21.65
C PRO A 2 -5.47 13.07 21.56
N GLU A 3 -5.91 11.91 22.01
CA GLU A 3 -5.17 10.67 22.14
C GLU A 3 -4.82 10.09 20.76
N CYS A 4 -3.51 9.88 20.52
CA CYS A 4 -3.02 9.06 19.42
C CYS A 4 -3.13 7.59 19.84
N TYR A 5 -4.09 6.86 19.30
CA TYR A 5 -4.22 5.43 19.54
C TYR A 5 -3.09 4.65 18.86
N PRO A 6 -2.44 3.69 19.55
CA PRO A 6 -1.61 2.68 18.90
C PRO A 6 -2.51 1.49 18.55
N PHE A 7 -2.89 1.33 17.28
CA PHE A 7 -3.62 0.14 16.85
C PHE A 7 -2.66 -0.97 16.40
N ILE A 8 -2.42 -1.87 17.36
CA ILE A 8 -2.29 -3.33 17.20
C ILE A 8 -1.25 -3.85 16.20
N CYS A 9 -0.16 -4.34 16.78
CA CYS A 9 0.76 -5.31 16.19
C CYS A 9 0.02 -6.64 15.92
N LEU A 10 -0.37 -6.90 14.67
CA LEU A 10 -0.81 -8.22 14.20
C LEU A 10 0.17 -8.72 13.13
N THR A 11 1.32 -9.20 13.60
CA THR A 11 1.99 -10.31 12.92
C THR A 11 0.99 -11.46 12.75
N THR A 12 1.00 -12.12 11.59
CA THR A 12 0.28 -13.37 11.23
C THR A 12 -1.16 -13.27 10.68
N TYR A 13 -1.34 -12.74 9.47
CA TYR A 13 -2.22 -13.35 8.47
C TYR A 13 -1.53 -13.29 7.10
N GLY A 14 -1.25 -14.46 6.52
CA GLY A 14 -0.40 -14.64 5.34
C GLY A 14 -0.99 -14.14 4.03
N LEU A 15 -1.11 -12.82 3.87
CA LEU A 15 -1.03 -12.17 2.57
C LEU A 15 0.44 -12.06 2.23
N LYS A 16 0.93 -12.97 1.38
CA LYS A 16 2.29 -12.93 0.85
C LYS A 16 2.42 -11.62 0.05
N THR A 17 2.98 -10.60 0.67
CA THR A 17 3.13 -9.26 0.09
C THR A 17 4.14 -9.30 -1.05
N LEU A 18 3.62 -9.24 -2.29
CA LEU A 18 4.42 -9.14 -3.52
C LEU A 18 4.81 -7.69 -3.86
N LEU A 19 4.34 -6.71 -3.08
CA LEU A 19 4.62 -5.30 -3.32
C LEU A 19 5.83 -4.86 -2.50
N SER A 20 6.92 -4.53 -3.19
CA SER A 20 8.06 -3.87 -2.56
C SER A 20 7.82 -2.38 -2.36
N TYR A 21 8.60 -1.76 -1.48
CA TYR A 21 8.57 -0.32 -1.27
C TYR A 21 8.72 0.45 -2.58
N ARG A 22 9.68 0.08 -3.44
CA ARG A 22 9.85 0.66 -4.78
C ARG A 22 8.58 0.52 -5.63
N SER A 23 8.04 -0.70 -5.71
CA SER A 23 6.86 -0.98 -6.54
C SER A 23 5.63 -0.21 -6.07
N LEU A 24 5.46 -0.01 -4.76
CA LEU A 24 4.40 0.83 -4.20
C LEU A 24 4.48 2.25 -4.76
N PHE A 25 5.66 2.88 -4.71
CA PHE A 25 5.82 4.25 -5.20
C PHE A 25 5.65 4.36 -6.72
N ILE A 26 6.11 3.37 -7.48
CA ILE A 26 5.90 3.33 -8.94
C ILE A 26 4.41 3.23 -9.28
N GLU A 27 3.64 2.40 -8.59
CA GLU A 27 2.20 2.27 -8.83
C GLU A 27 1.40 3.48 -8.32
N LEU A 28 1.86 4.13 -7.25
CA LEU A 28 1.33 5.41 -6.81
C LEU A 28 1.59 6.52 -7.85
N GLU A 29 2.78 6.58 -8.45
CA GLU A 29 3.09 7.52 -9.54
C GLU A 29 2.14 7.29 -10.73
N ARG A 30 1.90 6.03 -11.11
CA ARG A 30 1.00 5.68 -12.22
C ARG A 30 -0.45 6.10 -11.96
N SER A 31 -0.92 5.92 -10.73
CA SER A 31 -2.30 6.22 -10.35
C SER A 31 -2.55 7.71 -10.08
N LEU A 32 -1.61 8.38 -9.42
CA LEU A 32 -1.74 9.78 -9.00
C LEU A 32 -1.19 10.76 -10.04
N GLY A 33 -0.30 10.28 -10.91
CA GLY A 33 0.38 11.08 -11.94
C GLY A 33 1.78 11.53 -11.51
N SER A 34 2.69 11.55 -12.48
CA SER A 34 4.10 11.93 -12.31
C SER A 34 4.32 13.38 -11.88
N VAL A 35 3.32 14.26 -12.02
CA VAL A 35 3.42 15.64 -11.54
C VAL A 35 3.34 15.71 -10.01
N LEU A 36 2.51 14.87 -9.40
CA LEU A 36 2.29 14.88 -7.95
C LEU A 36 3.34 14.04 -7.21
N LEU A 37 3.74 12.92 -7.82
CA LEU A 37 4.63 11.94 -7.22
C LEU A 37 5.64 11.44 -8.26
N PRO A 38 6.58 12.28 -8.74
CA PRO A 38 7.60 11.87 -9.68
C PRO A 38 8.59 10.92 -9.01
N VAL A 39 8.68 9.69 -9.50
CA VAL A 39 9.52 8.63 -8.91
C VAL A 39 10.76 8.39 -9.76
N ASP A 40 11.92 8.42 -9.12
CA ASP A 40 13.18 8.00 -9.72
C ASP A 40 13.29 6.46 -9.63
N ARG A 41 13.02 5.80 -10.76
CA ARG A 41 13.03 4.33 -10.84
C ARG A 41 14.43 3.75 -10.65
N ASP A 42 15.47 4.53 -10.91
CA ASP A 42 16.88 4.15 -10.79
C ASP A 42 17.47 4.54 -9.42
N ALA A 43 16.65 5.10 -8.52
CA ALA A 43 17.09 5.44 -7.19
C ALA A 43 17.56 4.19 -6.42
N VAL A 44 18.75 4.27 -5.85
CA VAL A 44 19.33 3.25 -4.95
C VAL A 44 19.03 3.57 -3.48
N GLU A 45 18.69 4.83 -3.19
CA GLU A 45 18.43 5.33 -1.85
C GLU A 45 17.00 5.87 -1.68
N PRO A 46 16.35 5.65 -0.53
CA PRO A 46 15.00 6.15 -0.26
C PRO A 46 14.90 7.68 -0.28
N ALA A 47 15.99 8.38 0.03
CA ALA A 47 16.03 9.84 -0.04
C ALA A 47 15.97 10.38 -1.49
N ARG A 48 16.38 9.57 -2.47
CA ARG A 48 16.41 9.91 -3.90
C ARG A 48 15.21 9.38 -4.68
N LEU A 49 14.36 8.58 -4.04
CA LEU A 49 13.22 7.96 -4.71
C LEU A 49 12.22 8.98 -5.29
N ILE A 50 12.10 10.16 -4.66
CA ILE A 50 11.19 11.22 -5.12
C ILE A 50 12.02 12.36 -5.72
N PHE A 51 11.75 12.70 -6.97
CA PHE A 51 12.40 13.84 -7.62
C PHE A 51 12.04 15.16 -6.93
N SER A 52 12.98 16.09 -6.94
CA SER A 52 12.80 17.45 -6.38
C SER A 52 11.74 18.27 -7.10
N SER A 53 11.27 17.83 -8.27
CA SER A 53 10.19 18.45 -9.04
C SER A 53 8.77 18.13 -8.53
N ALA A 54 8.64 17.32 -7.47
CA ALA A 54 7.34 16.96 -6.92
C ALA A 54 6.56 18.20 -6.42
N ALA A 55 5.27 18.27 -6.74
CA ALA A 55 4.39 19.37 -6.33
C ALA A 55 4.35 19.58 -4.80
N PHE A 56 4.43 18.49 -4.02
CA PHE A 56 4.45 18.51 -2.56
C PHE A 56 5.71 17.86 -2.01
N LEU A 57 6.89 18.29 -2.45
CA LEU A 57 8.17 17.64 -2.17
C LEU A 57 8.37 17.26 -0.69
N ASP A 58 8.19 18.20 0.24
CA ASP A 58 8.39 17.95 1.67
C ASP A 58 7.37 16.97 2.24
N LEU A 59 6.13 17.01 1.73
CA LEU A 59 5.08 16.07 2.16
C LEU A 59 5.40 14.67 1.68
N THR A 60 5.68 14.52 0.40
CA THR A 60 5.93 13.22 -0.21
C THR A 60 7.19 12.59 0.38
N ARG A 61 8.25 13.37 0.66
CA ARG A 61 9.44 12.87 1.35
C ARG A 61 9.15 12.41 2.78
N THR A 62 8.34 13.16 3.52
CA THR A 62 7.95 12.74 4.87
C THR A 62 7.13 11.45 4.83
N VAL A 63 6.17 11.35 3.90
CA VAL A 63 5.39 10.13 3.65
C VAL A 63 6.30 8.95 3.33
N ALA A 64 7.20 9.11 2.37
CA ALA A 64 8.16 8.08 1.97
C ALA A 64 9.02 7.61 3.14
N LYS A 65 9.57 8.53 3.93
CA LYS A 65 10.37 8.19 5.12
C LYS A 65 9.55 7.46 6.18
N LYS A 66 8.31 7.91 6.44
CA LYS A 66 7.45 7.25 7.44
C LYS A 66 7.03 5.86 7.01
N ILE A 67 6.64 5.69 5.74
CA ILE A 67 6.28 4.36 5.21
C ILE A 67 7.48 3.42 5.31
N TYR A 68 8.67 3.89 4.91
CA TYR A 68 9.90 3.11 4.98
C TYR A 68 10.23 2.68 6.42
N ALA A 69 10.14 3.61 7.37
CA ALA A 69 10.42 3.33 8.78
C ALA A 69 9.36 2.42 9.43
N GLN A 70 8.08 2.68 9.17
CA GLN A 70 6.96 1.95 9.80
C GLN A 70 6.87 0.51 9.28
N ASN A 71 7.24 0.26 8.02
CA ASN A 71 7.35 -1.09 7.45
C ASN A 71 8.67 -1.79 7.82
N GLY A 72 9.59 -1.13 8.53
CA GLY A 72 10.88 -1.71 8.90
C GLY A 72 11.79 -2.00 7.70
N CYS A 73 11.62 -1.28 6.59
CA CYS A 73 12.43 -1.46 5.39
C CYS A 73 13.91 -1.12 5.66
N ARG A 74 14.79 -1.95 5.11
CA ARG A 74 16.25 -1.80 5.06
C ARG A 74 16.74 -1.55 3.63
N THR A 75 15.98 -1.99 2.64
CA THR A 75 16.23 -1.73 1.22
C THR A 75 14.96 -1.23 0.50
N LEU A 76 15.12 -0.70 -0.71
CA LEU A 76 13.98 -0.26 -1.54
C LEU A 76 13.15 -1.42 -2.09
N ASP A 77 13.72 -2.62 -2.10
CA ASP A 77 13.05 -3.81 -2.61
C ASP A 77 12.40 -4.64 -1.50
N ASP A 78 12.49 -4.16 -0.26
CA ASP A 78 11.84 -4.78 0.89
C ASP A 78 10.32 -4.71 0.76
N PRO A 79 9.62 -5.74 1.24
CA PRO A 79 8.16 -5.79 1.16
C PRO A 79 7.53 -4.72 2.03
N VAL A 80 6.39 -4.21 1.58
CA VAL A 80 5.52 -3.33 2.37
C VAL A 80 4.21 -4.02 2.69
N GLU A 81 3.66 -3.70 3.84
CA GLU A 81 2.37 -4.19 4.32
C GLU A 81 1.34 -3.06 4.32
N LEU A 82 0.06 -3.43 4.15
CA LEU A 82 -1.04 -2.47 4.05
C LEU A 82 -1.17 -1.62 5.32
N PHE A 83 -1.35 -2.26 6.47
CA PHE A 83 -1.62 -1.55 7.73
C PHE A 83 -0.46 -0.64 8.16
N PRO A 84 0.82 -1.10 8.19
CA PRO A 84 1.94 -0.21 8.50
C PRO A 84 2.05 0.97 7.52
N THR A 85 1.71 0.77 6.25
CA THR A 85 1.69 1.85 5.25
C THR A 85 0.60 2.87 5.54
N LEU A 86 -0.62 2.43 5.87
CA LEU A 86 -1.73 3.32 6.23
C LEU A 86 -1.48 4.04 7.55
N ASP A 87 -0.88 3.37 8.54
CA ASP A 87 -0.50 3.96 9.82
C ASP A 87 0.53 5.07 9.63
N ALA A 88 1.51 4.85 8.75
CA ALA A 88 2.48 5.88 8.39
C ALA A 88 1.80 7.12 7.80
N LEU A 89 0.83 6.95 6.90
CA LEU A 89 0.05 8.06 6.33
C LEU A 89 -0.77 8.80 7.39
N GLY A 90 -1.45 8.04 8.27
CA GLY A 90 -2.19 8.60 9.40
C GLY A 90 -1.31 9.42 10.33
N ALA A 91 -0.10 8.94 10.63
CA ALA A 91 0.89 9.65 11.43
C ALA A 91 1.36 10.95 10.76
N VAL A 92 1.62 10.95 9.44
CA VAL A 92 1.96 12.19 8.71
C VAL A 92 0.81 13.20 8.77
N LYS A 93 -0.42 12.73 8.54
CA LYS A 93 -1.61 13.58 8.59
C LYS A 93 -1.79 14.22 9.97
N CYS A 94 -1.62 13.43 11.04
CA CYS A 94 -1.72 13.92 12.41
C CYS A 94 -0.62 14.96 12.73
N GLU A 95 0.63 14.66 12.39
CA GLU A 95 1.77 15.55 12.63
C GLU A 95 1.60 16.90 11.92
N ARG A 96 1.23 16.90 10.64
CA ARG A 96 1.04 18.16 9.89
C ARG A 96 -0.17 18.95 10.34
N ARG A 97 -1.24 18.27 10.76
CA ARG A 97 -2.40 18.93 11.39
C ARG A 97 -2.00 19.61 12.70
N ASN A 98 -1.17 18.98 13.52
CA ASN A 98 -0.71 19.54 14.79
C ASN A 98 0.24 20.73 14.59
N LEU A 99 0.97 20.76 13.47
CA LEU A 99 1.85 21.85 13.08
C LEU A 99 1.15 22.98 12.31
N ASP A 100 -0.17 22.88 12.07
CA ASP A 100 -0.95 23.80 11.23
C ASP A 100 -0.38 24.00 9.81
N THR A 101 0.29 22.97 9.28
CA THR A 101 0.93 22.95 7.95
C THR A 101 0.21 22.04 6.97
N LEU A 102 -0.97 21.55 7.35
CA LEU A 102 -1.81 20.70 6.52
C LEU A 102 -2.91 21.54 5.87
N ASP A 103 -2.66 22.03 4.65
CA ASP A 103 -3.70 22.64 3.83
C ASP A 103 -4.67 21.58 3.28
N VAL A 104 -5.83 22.02 2.78
CA VAL A 104 -6.89 21.15 2.27
C VAL A 104 -6.43 20.31 1.07
N VAL A 105 -5.55 20.85 0.23
CA VAL A 105 -5.05 20.17 -0.97
C VAL A 105 -4.05 19.07 -0.60
N ALA A 106 -3.16 19.34 0.35
CA ALA A 106 -2.24 18.37 0.93
C ALA A 106 -2.97 17.27 1.69
N ALA A 107 -4.07 17.60 2.39
CA ALA A 107 -4.93 16.61 3.02
C ALA A 107 -5.62 15.71 1.99
N ASP A 108 -6.20 16.28 0.93
CA ASP A 108 -6.82 15.52 -0.17
C ASP A 108 -5.79 14.62 -0.87
N PHE A 109 -4.57 15.11 -1.06
CA PHE A 109 -3.48 14.31 -1.61
C PHE A 109 -3.12 13.10 -0.73
N LEU A 110 -3.03 13.27 0.59
CA LEU A 110 -2.80 12.15 1.52
C LEU A 110 -3.93 11.12 1.49
N GLU A 111 -5.18 11.58 1.43
CA GLU A 111 -6.35 10.69 1.31
C GLU A 111 -6.32 9.90 0.00
N ARG A 112 -5.96 10.56 -1.12
CA ARG A 112 -5.79 9.88 -2.41
C ARG A 112 -4.70 8.82 -2.36
N ILE A 113 -3.55 9.11 -1.74
CA ILE A 113 -2.50 8.11 -1.53
C ILE A 113 -3.08 6.91 -0.76
N GLY A 114 -3.74 7.16 0.38
CA GLY A 114 -4.34 6.09 1.19
C GLY A 114 -5.34 5.24 0.41
N ALA A 115 -6.23 5.87 -0.35
CA ALA A 115 -7.20 5.18 -1.21
C ALA A 115 -6.52 4.33 -2.29
N THR A 116 -5.48 4.85 -2.94
CA THR A 116 -4.71 4.10 -3.93
C THR A 116 -3.97 2.91 -3.30
N VAL A 117 -3.37 3.08 -2.12
CA VAL A 117 -2.74 1.97 -1.38
C VAL A 117 -3.76 0.86 -1.10
N ILE A 118 -4.94 1.19 -0.57
CA ILE A 118 -6.00 0.21 -0.31
C ILE A 118 -6.40 -0.51 -1.60
N TRP A 119 -6.56 0.22 -2.70
CA TRP A 119 -6.89 -0.36 -4.00
C TRP A 119 -5.81 -1.31 -4.51
N LEU A 120 -4.53 -0.92 -4.46
CA LEU A 120 -3.40 -1.75 -4.89
C LEU A 120 -3.32 -3.06 -4.10
N PHE A 121 -3.42 -3.00 -2.78
CA PHE A 121 -3.40 -4.21 -1.96
C PHE A 121 -4.65 -5.09 -2.16
N SER A 122 -5.79 -4.49 -2.49
CA SER A 122 -7.01 -5.25 -2.85
C SER A 122 -6.84 -5.97 -4.19
N GLU A 123 -6.23 -5.33 -5.19
CA GLU A 123 -5.93 -5.93 -6.51
C GLU A 123 -4.89 -7.06 -6.43
N ILE A 124 -3.96 -6.98 -5.48
CA ILE A 124 -3.01 -8.08 -5.22
C ILE A 124 -3.72 -9.25 -4.52
N GLY A 125 -4.62 -8.97 -3.57
CA GLY A 125 -5.41 -9.98 -2.86
C GLY A 125 -6.29 -10.79 -3.81
N ARG A 126 -7.13 -10.09 -4.58
CA ARG A 126 -7.08 -10.15 -6.05
C ARG A 126 -6.44 -11.35 -6.78
N ASP A 127 -5.30 -11.06 -7.37
CA ASP A 127 -4.53 -11.99 -8.20
C ASP A 127 -4.03 -13.23 -7.44
N THR A 128 -3.83 -13.14 -6.11
CA THR A 128 -3.34 -14.28 -5.32
C THR A 128 -4.34 -15.43 -5.17
N TYR A 129 -5.62 -15.25 -5.51
CA TYR A 129 -6.59 -16.34 -5.59
C TYR A 129 -6.76 -16.93 -7.00
N GLU A 130 -6.10 -16.39 -8.03
CA GLU A 130 -6.00 -17.05 -9.34
C GLU A 130 -4.89 -18.10 -9.35
N LEU A 131 -4.99 -19.10 -8.48
CA LEU A 131 -4.27 -20.35 -8.68
C LEU A 131 -4.93 -21.06 -9.89
N PRO A 132 -4.15 -21.54 -10.89
CA PRO A 132 -4.73 -22.35 -11.95
C PRO A 132 -5.31 -23.59 -11.28
N LEU A 133 -6.64 -23.73 -11.32
CA LEU A 133 -7.29 -25.02 -11.17
C LEU A 133 -6.82 -25.90 -12.34
N THR A 134 -5.61 -26.45 -12.23
CA THR A 134 -5.13 -27.48 -13.13
C THR A 134 -6.01 -28.69 -12.87
N SER A 135 -6.96 -28.86 -13.79
CA SER A 135 -7.60 -30.11 -14.14
C SER A 135 -6.63 -31.28 -13.96
N SER A 136 -6.85 -32.08 -12.91
CA SER A 136 -6.49 -33.50 -12.89
C SER A 136 -7.15 -34.18 -11.68
N ALA A 137 -8.16 -34.99 -12.02
CA ALA A 137 -8.64 -36.17 -11.30
C ALA A 137 -9.14 -36.01 -9.84
N SER A 138 -10.45 -36.18 -9.64
CA SER A 138 -10.99 -37.52 -9.35
C SER A 138 -12.51 -37.50 -9.21
N THR A 139 -13.13 -38.33 -10.05
CA THR A 139 -14.48 -38.85 -9.98
C THR A 139 -14.93 -39.16 -8.55
N LEU A 140 -15.99 -38.51 -8.07
CA LEU A 140 -16.94 -39.14 -7.16
C LEU A 140 -18.36 -38.91 -7.68
N LEU A 141 -18.93 -40.02 -8.15
CA LEU A 141 -20.32 -40.20 -8.52
C LEU A 141 -21.27 -39.72 -7.41
N ILE A 142 -22.15 -38.77 -7.72
CA ILE A 142 -23.49 -38.73 -7.10
C ILE A 142 -24.52 -38.78 -8.22
N ARG A 143 -24.95 -40.01 -8.50
CA ARG A 143 -26.06 -40.33 -9.38
C ARG A 143 -27.36 -40.11 -8.61
N ALA A 144 -27.91 -38.90 -8.62
CA ALA A 144 -29.26 -38.65 -8.12
C ALA A 144 -30.28 -39.18 -9.14
N LYS A 145 -30.71 -40.43 -8.97
CA LYS A 145 -31.95 -40.92 -9.62
C LYS A 145 -33.14 -40.43 -8.80
N PHE A 146 -33.89 -39.49 -9.38
CA PHE A 146 -35.28 -39.24 -9.00
C PHE A 146 -36.09 -40.51 -9.25
N GLN A 147 -36.66 -41.10 -8.19
CA GLN A 147 -37.69 -42.13 -8.27
C GLN A 147 -39.05 -41.45 -8.05
N LYS A 148 -39.93 -41.59 -9.04
CA LYS A 148 -41.34 -41.23 -8.98
C LYS A 148 -42.12 -42.54 -8.80
N ALA A 149 -42.92 -42.61 -7.74
CA ALA A 149 -44.04 -43.54 -7.60
C ALA A 149 -45.14 -42.80 -6.83
#